data_AF-A0A3R7WMY5-F1
#
_entry.id   AF-A0A3R7WMY5-F1
#
_cell.length_a   1.000
_cell.length_b   1.000
_cell.length_c   1.000
_cell.angle_alpha   90.00
_cell.angle_beta   90.00
_cell.angle_gamma   90.00
#
_symmetry.space_group_name_H-M   'P 1'
#
loop_
_entity.id
_entity.type
_entity.pdbx_description
1 polymer ?
#
loop_
_entity_poly.entity_id
_entity_poly.type
_entity_poly.pdbx_seq_one_letter_code
_entity_poly.pdbx_strand_id
1 'polypeptide(L)'
;MNTGTKPIPSTKGLLTTVGYQLGTSPCVYALEGSVAVAGKVVQWLRDNMKMISKPSEIESLALAVPDNGGCYFVPAFSGLYAPYWRSDARGIICGLTGYVTREHLARASLEAVAFQVMDVVHAMQEEAGIELSTAFAAGVAVGVWKDTEELVNTWHVAKVWRSEMHEDARAKLTSEWKKAIDRTLNWAD
;
A
#
# COMPACT_ATOMS: atom_id res chain seq x y z
N MET A 1 9.14 -7.92 -3.54
CA MET A 1 10.39 -8.21 -2.80
C MET A 1 11.23 -9.19 -3.61
N ASN A 2 12.49 -8.88 -3.90
CA ASN A 2 13.41 -9.79 -4.59
C ASN A 2 13.80 -10.97 -3.66
N THR A 3 13.70 -12.21 -4.15
CA THR A 3 14.01 -13.44 -3.37
C THR A 3 15.24 -14.19 -3.91
N GLY A 4 16.01 -13.57 -4.82
CA GLY A 4 17.17 -14.18 -5.46
C GLY A 4 16.78 -15.23 -6.50
N THR A 5 17.64 -16.23 -6.69
CA THR A 5 17.49 -17.26 -7.73
C THR A 5 16.63 -18.46 -7.32
N LYS A 6 16.11 -18.45 -6.08
CA LYS A 6 15.20 -19.48 -5.58
C LYS A 6 13.80 -18.87 -5.42
N PRO A 7 12.77 -19.45 -6.04
CA PRO A 7 11.41 -19.02 -5.81
C PRO A 7 10.99 -19.37 -4.37
N ILE A 8 10.32 -18.44 -3.70
CA ILE A 8 9.66 -18.68 -2.41
C ILE A 8 8.16 -18.84 -2.69
N PRO A 9 7.58 -20.05 -2.58
CA PRO A 9 6.14 -20.24 -2.72
C PRO A 9 5.38 -19.50 -1.62
N SER A 10 4.42 -18.65 -1.98
CA SER A 10 3.60 -17.96 -1.00
C SER A 10 2.52 -18.86 -0.40
N THR A 11 2.32 -18.72 0.90
CA THR A 11 1.29 -19.29 1.76
C THR A 11 0.44 -18.21 2.45
N LYS A 12 0.83 -16.93 2.36
CA LYS A 12 0.15 -15.77 3.00
C LYS A 12 -0.50 -14.81 2.01
N GLY A 13 -0.90 -15.31 0.84
CA GLY A 13 -1.64 -14.52 -0.14
C GLY A 13 -0.77 -13.52 -0.90
N LEU A 14 0.52 -13.79 -1.06
CA LEU A 14 1.37 -13.13 -2.04
C LEU A 14 1.44 -13.96 -3.32
N LEU A 15 2.04 -13.38 -4.36
CA LEU A 15 2.32 -14.04 -5.61
C LEU A 15 3.82 -14.32 -5.71
N THR A 16 4.18 -15.56 -5.96
CA THR A 16 5.55 -15.92 -6.36
C THR A 16 5.66 -15.70 -7.87
N THR A 17 6.51 -14.77 -8.29
CA THR A 17 6.65 -14.39 -9.70
C THR A 17 8.12 -14.32 -10.13
N VAL A 18 8.34 -14.24 -11.43
CA VAL A 18 9.65 -13.90 -12.00
C VAL A 18 9.85 -12.40 -11.84
N GLY A 19 10.92 -12.00 -11.17
CA GLY A 19 11.34 -10.60 -11.09
C GLY A 19 12.01 -10.16 -12.39
N TYR A 20 13.07 -10.87 -12.80
CA TYR A 20 13.75 -10.65 -14.08
C TYR A 20 14.62 -11.84 -14.47
N GLN A 21 14.96 -11.91 -15.76
CA GLN A 21 16.03 -12.78 -16.28
C GLN A 21 16.77 -12.05 -17.39
N LEU A 22 18.08 -11.88 -17.24
CA LEU A 22 18.91 -11.13 -18.19
C LEU A 22 19.78 -12.10 -19.01
N GLY A 23 19.41 -12.29 -20.28
CA GLY A 23 20.10 -13.22 -21.17
C GLY A 23 20.12 -14.64 -20.61
N THR A 24 21.32 -15.20 -20.50
CA THR A 24 21.56 -16.56 -19.96
C THR A 24 21.78 -16.59 -18.45
N SER A 25 21.71 -15.43 -17.77
CA SER A 25 21.85 -15.38 -16.31
C SER A 25 20.73 -16.15 -15.62
N PRO A 26 20.97 -16.71 -14.42
CA PRO A 26 19.92 -17.34 -13.63
C PRO A 26 18.71 -16.42 -13.44
N CYS A 27 17.51 -16.99 -13.54
CA CYS A 27 16.26 -16.28 -13.27
C CYS A 27 16.23 -15.78 -11.82
N VAL A 28 15.82 -14.54 -11.63
CA VAL A 28 15.61 -13.92 -10.30
C VAL A 28 14.12 -13.80 -10.06
N TYR A 29 13.68 -14.26 -8.89
CA TYR A 29 12.29 -14.32 -8.48
C TYR A 29 11.93 -13.17 -7.52
N ALA A 30 10.63 -12.94 -7.39
CA ALA A 30 10.09 -11.98 -6.45
C ALA A 30 8.81 -12.48 -5.79
N LEU A 31 8.59 -12.05 -4.55
CA LEU A 31 7.27 -12.01 -3.93
C LEU A 31 6.59 -10.69 -4.32
N GLU A 32 5.38 -10.78 -4.84
CA GLU A 32 4.55 -9.64 -5.22
C GLU A 32 3.26 -9.62 -4.39
N GLY A 33 2.85 -8.43 -3.96
CA GLY A 33 1.54 -8.23 -3.35
C GLY A 33 0.86 -7.05 -4.03
N SER A 34 -0.35 -7.28 -4.52
CA SER A 34 -1.10 -6.29 -5.28
C SER A 34 -2.07 -5.55 -4.37
N VAL A 35 -2.01 -4.21 -4.38
CA VAL A 35 -3.00 -3.33 -3.74
C VAL A 35 -3.87 -2.73 -4.84
N ALA A 36 -5.12 -3.17 -4.96
CA ALA A 36 -5.97 -2.79 -6.10
C ALA A 36 -6.42 -1.33 -6.09
N VAL A 37 -6.58 -0.72 -4.91
CA VAL A 37 -7.14 0.62 -4.76
C VAL A 37 -6.16 1.52 -4.00
N ALA A 38 -5.24 2.12 -4.77
CA ALA A 38 -4.37 3.21 -4.32
C ALA A 38 -4.86 4.55 -4.89
N GLY A 39 -4.36 5.01 -6.04
CA GLY A 39 -4.77 6.30 -6.65
C GLY A 39 -6.26 6.41 -6.97
N LYS A 40 -6.94 5.28 -7.16
CA LYS A 40 -8.39 5.22 -7.40
C LYS A 40 -9.21 5.74 -6.21
N VAL A 41 -8.69 5.70 -4.98
CA VAL A 41 -9.37 6.30 -3.83
C VAL A 41 -9.49 7.82 -3.98
N VAL A 42 -8.42 8.48 -4.41
CA VAL A 42 -8.38 9.93 -4.63
C VAL A 42 -9.28 10.31 -5.80
N GLN A 43 -9.28 9.51 -6.87
CA GLN A 43 -10.19 9.69 -8.01
C GLN A 43 -11.65 9.57 -7.57
N TRP A 44 -12.00 8.56 -6.77
CA TRP A 44 -13.35 8.37 -6.25
C TRP A 44 -13.80 9.53 -5.35
N LEU A 45 -12.93 10.06 -4.49
CA LEU A 45 -13.22 11.24 -3.68
C LEU A 45 -13.54 12.48 -4.53
N ARG A 46 -12.85 12.64 -5.66
CA ARG A 46 -13.08 13.73 -6.62
C ARG A 46 -14.35 13.52 -7.43
N ASP A 47 -14.48 12.36 -8.06
CA ASP A 47 -15.45 12.10 -9.11
C ASP A 47 -16.81 11.70 -8.56
N ASN A 48 -16.84 10.99 -7.43
CA ASN A 48 -18.08 10.45 -6.85
C ASN A 48 -18.49 11.24 -5.61
N MET A 49 -17.57 11.45 -4.66
CA MET A 49 -17.89 12.13 -3.41
C MET A 49 -17.85 13.65 -3.51
N LYS A 50 -17.26 14.19 -4.58
CA LYS A 50 -17.09 15.63 -4.83
C LYS A 50 -16.42 16.37 -3.65
N MET A 51 -15.56 15.69 -2.91
CA MET A 51 -14.87 16.26 -1.75
C MET A 51 -13.68 17.15 -2.14
N ILE A 52 -13.10 16.88 -3.31
CA ILE A 52 -12.01 17.64 -3.92
C ILE A 52 -12.34 17.90 -5.39
N SER A 53 -11.79 18.97 -5.97
CA SER A 53 -11.98 19.31 -7.39
C SER A 53 -10.87 18.75 -8.27
N LYS A 54 -9.66 18.59 -7.72
CA LYS A 54 -8.49 18.01 -8.40
C LYS A 54 -7.71 17.09 -7.45
N PRO A 55 -7.05 16.03 -7.96
CA PRO A 55 -6.34 15.08 -7.10
C PRO A 55 -5.25 15.72 -6.21
N SER A 56 -4.61 16.80 -6.68
CA SER A 56 -3.56 17.49 -5.92
C SER A 56 -4.04 18.21 -4.66
N GLU A 57 -5.35 18.38 -4.47
CA GLU A 57 -5.90 18.98 -3.25
C GLU A 57 -5.90 18.02 -2.06
N ILE A 58 -5.81 16.70 -2.29
CA ILE A 58 -5.98 15.70 -1.23
C ILE A 58 -4.95 15.85 -0.11
N GLU A 59 -3.70 16.16 -0.47
CA GLU A 59 -2.61 16.32 0.48
C GLU A 59 -2.83 17.54 1.36
N SER A 60 -3.18 18.68 0.77
CA SER A 60 -3.47 19.91 1.52
C SER A 60 -4.67 19.74 2.46
N LEU A 61 -5.73 19.03 2.03
CA LEU A 61 -6.87 18.71 2.90
C LEU A 61 -6.47 17.80 4.06
N ALA A 62 -5.74 16.72 3.77
CA ALA A 62 -5.31 15.80 4.80
C ALA A 62 -4.42 16.51 5.83
N LEU A 63 -3.47 17.34 5.38
CA LEU A 63 -2.56 18.12 6.24
C LEU A 63 -3.24 19.21 7.08
N ALA A 64 -4.49 19.55 6.81
CA ALA A 64 -5.25 20.52 7.61
C ALA A 64 -5.68 19.98 8.97
N VAL A 65 -5.59 18.65 9.19
CA VAL A 65 -5.89 17.98 10.46
C VAL A 65 -4.67 17.19 10.95
N PRO A 66 -4.44 17.11 12.27
CA PRO A 66 -3.26 16.43 12.82
C PRO A 66 -3.33 14.90 12.71
N ASP A 67 -4.53 14.33 12.61
CA ASP A 67 -4.78 12.89 12.60
C ASP A 67 -6.01 12.52 11.75
N ASN A 68 -6.41 11.24 11.78
CA ASN A 68 -7.58 10.72 11.08
C ASN A 68 -8.89 10.87 11.87
N GLY A 69 -8.90 11.51 13.03
CA GLY A 69 -10.08 11.72 13.87
C GLY A 69 -10.71 10.43 14.40
N GLY A 70 -9.96 9.32 14.40
CA GLY A 70 -10.45 7.98 14.71
C GLY A 70 -11.25 7.32 13.59
N CYS A 71 -11.35 7.95 12.41
CA CYS A 71 -12.02 7.36 11.26
C CYS A 71 -11.06 6.55 10.40
N TYR A 72 -11.56 5.43 9.88
CA TYR A 72 -10.82 4.53 9.00
C TYR A 72 -11.62 4.30 7.73
N PHE A 73 -10.91 4.26 6.60
CA PHE A 73 -11.48 3.94 5.31
C PHE A 73 -10.84 2.67 4.77
N VAL A 74 -11.60 1.60 4.55
CA VAL A 74 -11.16 0.44 3.77
C VAL A 74 -11.70 0.57 2.35
N PRO A 75 -10.90 0.91 1.33
CA PRO A 75 -11.40 1.22 -0.01
C PRO A 75 -11.53 -0.04 -0.89
N ALA A 76 -12.22 -1.07 -0.40
CA ALA A 76 -12.44 -2.34 -1.10
C ALA A 76 -13.51 -2.24 -2.22
N PHE A 77 -13.35 -1.31 -3.17
CA PHE A 77 -14.33 -1.08 -4.24
C PHE A 77 -14.53 -2.28 -5.18
N SER A 78 -13.52 -3.15 -5.29
CA SER A 78 -13.53 -4.36 -6.09
C SER A 78 -13.07 -5.57 -5.26
N GLY A 79 -13.38 -5.56 -3.96
CA GLY A 79 -12.81 -6.50 -3.00
C GLY A 79 -11.41 -6.10 -2.52
N LEU A 80 -10.84 -6.94 -1.65
CA LEU A 80 -9.46 -6.85 -1.16
C LEU A 80 -8.57 -7.83 -1.92
N TYR A 81 -7.37 -7.38 -2.27
CA TYR A 81 -6.34 -8.20 -2.91
C TYR A 81 -5.36 -8.69 -1.84
N ALA A 82 -4.07 -8.83 -2.15
CA ALA A 82 -3.06 -9.29 -1.21
C ALA A 82 -3.05 -8.42 0.07
N PRO A 83 -2.83 -9.02 1.25
CA PRO A 83 -2.71 -10.47 1.51
C PRO A 83 -4.07 -11.19 1.69
N TYR A 84 -5.19 -10.48 1.58
CA TYR A 84 -6.51 -10.96 2.00
C TYR A 84 -7.25 -11.82 0.96
N TRP A 85 -7.22 -11.42 -0.32
CA TRP A 85 -7.94 -12.06 -1.44
C TRP A 85 -9.42 -12.31 -1.16
N ARG A 86 -10.14 -11.23 -0.85
CA ARG A 86 -11.57 -11.25 -0.48
C ARG A 86 -12.39 -10.47 -1.49
N SER A 87 -12.95 -11.18 -2.47
CA SER A 87 -13.82 -10.59 -3.50
C SER A 87 -15.17 -10.11 -2.96
N ASP A 88 -15.59 -10.65 -1.83
CA ASP A 88 -16.80 -10.32 -1.10
C ASP A 88 -16.67 -9.03 -0.27
N ALA A 89 -15.44 -8.55 -0.01
CA ALA A 89 -15.22 -7.34 0.75
C ALA A 89 -15.74 -6.09 0.00
N ARG A 90 -16.21 -5.07 0.74
CA ARG A 90 -16.72 -3.81 0.18
C ARG A 90 -16.20 -2.57 0.89
N GLY A 91 -16.15 -1.46 0.15
CA GLY A 91 -15.67 -0.20 0.70
C GLY A 91 -16.45 0.23 1.96
N ILE A 92 -15.76 0.45 3.09
CA ILE A 92 -16.39 0.96 4.32
C ILE A 92 -15.64 2.17 4.88
N ILE A 93 -16.39 3.13 5.43
CA ILE A 93 -15.86 4.18 6.28
C ILE A 93 -16.44 3.97 7.67
N CYS A 94 -15.59 3.81 8.69
CA CYS A 94 -16.01 3.56 10.07
C CYS A 94 -15.31 4.50 11.04
N GLY A 95 -15.78 4.54 12.30
CA GLY A 95 -15.24 5.43 13.34
C GLY A 95 -15.71 6.88 13.22
N LEU A 96 -16.82 7.13 12.51
CA LEU A 96 -17.38 8.46 12.37
C LEU A 96 -17.99 8.95 13.69
N THR A 97 -17.58 10.15 14.11
CA THR A 97 -18.15 10.90 15.25
C THR A 97 -18.52 12.31 14.77
N GLY A 98 -19.21 13.08 15.61
CA GLY A 98 -19.53 14.49 15.30
C GLY A 98 -18.31 15.41 15.13
N TYR A 99 -17.11 14.93 15.48
CA TYR A 99 -15.83 15.63 15.28
C TYR A 99 -15.28 15.47 13.86
N VAL A 100 -15.62 14.39 13.16
CA VAL A 100 -15.01 14.02 11.88
C VAL A 100 -15.45 15.00 10.79
N THR A 101 -14.48 15.49 10.03
CA THR A 101 -14.67 16.41 8.90
C THR A 101 -14.19 15.79 7.59
N ARG A 102 -14.40 16.48 6.46
CA ARG A 102 -13.90 16.02 5.16
C ARG A 102 -12.36 15.93 5.11
N GLU A 103 -11.65 16.74 5.89
CA GLU A 103 -10.20 16.74 6.02
C GLU A 103 -9.71 15.44 6.68
N HIS A 104 -10.42 14.96 7.71
CA HIS A 104 -10.17 13.66 8.32
C HIS A 104 -10.43 12.49 7.36
N LEU A 105 -11.49 12.58 6.54
CA LEU A 105 -11.76 11.58 5.51
C LEU A 105 -10.68 11.57 4.41
N ALA A 106 -10.17 12.75 4.03
CA ALA A 106 -9.03 12.87 3.12
C ALA A 106 -7.77 12.22 3.72
N ARG A 107 -7.47 12.49 4.99
CA ARG A 107 -6.38 11.84 5.74
C ARG A 107 -6.53 10.33 5.78
N ALA A 108 -7.68 9.82 6.22
CA ALA A 108 -7.96 8.39 6.34
C ALA A 108 -7.87 7.67 4.98
N SER A 109 -8.17 8.37 3.88
CA SER A 109 -8.04 7.82 2.53
C SER A 109 -6.58 7.62 2.11
N LEU A 110 -5.67 8.53 2.50
CA LEU A 110 -4.24 8.38 2.26
C LEU A 110 -3.64 7.32 3.19
N GLU A 111 -4.04 7.31 4.46
CA GLU A 111 -3.63 6.30 5.43
C GLU A 111 -4.06 4.90 5.00
N ALA A 112 -5.26 4.74 4.42
CA ALA A 112 -5.74 3.46 3.90
C ALA A 112 -4.81 2.84 2.85
N VAL A 113 -4.19 3.67 2.01
CA VAL A 113 -3.20 3.21 1.03
C VAL A 113 -1.93 2.78 1.75
N ALA A 114 -1.46 3.57 2.72
CA ALA A 114 -0.28 3.23 3.51
C ALA A 114 -0.48 1.92 4.31
N PHE A 115 -1.64 1.71 4.92
CA PHE A 115 -1.94 0.50 5.67
C PHE A 115 -2.04 -0.75 4.78
N GLN A 116 -2.66 -0.66 3.59
CA GLN A 116 -2.67 -1.79 2.66
C GLN A 116 -1.26 -2.15 2.19
N VAL A 117 -0.39 -1.15 1.93
CA VAL A 117 1.02 -1.39 1.60
C VAL A 117 1.74 -2.03 2.79
N MET A 118 1.52 -1.54 4.01
CA MET A 118 2.08 -2.12 5.23
C MET A 118 1.68 -3.60 5.40
N ASP A 119 0.42 -3.95 5.14
CA ASP A 119 -0.05 -5.34 5.23
C ASP A 119 0.67 -6.27 4.26
N VAL A 120 0.86 -5.81 3.02
CA VAL A 120 1.64 -6.54 2.00
C VAL A 120 3.11 -6.66 2.41
N VAL A 121 3.71 -5.58 2.90
CA VAL A 121 5.12 -5.57 3.33
C VAL A 121 5.35 -6.53 4.49
N HIS A 122 4.48 -6.52 5.51
CA HIS A 122 4.58 -7.46 6.62
C HIS A 122 4.45 -8.91 6.17
N ALA A 123 3.51 -9.21 5.26
CA ALA A 123 3.40 -10.55 4.68
C ALA A 123 4.70 -10.94 3.94
N MET A 124 5.30 -10.02 3.16
CA MET A 124 6.54 -10.30 2.43
C MET A 124 7.71 -10.58 3.38
N GLN A 125 7.88 -9.78 4.42
CA GLN A 125 8.96 -9.94 5.38
C GLN A 125 8.84 -11.28 6.12
N GLU A 126 7.62 -11.66 6.51
CA GLU A 126 7.36 -12.91 7.21
C GLU A 126 7.63 -14.14 6.31
N GLU A 127 7.20 -14.10 5.04
CA GLU A 127 7.42 -15.23 4.13
C GLU A 127 8.85 -15.36 3.64
N ALA A 128 9.53 -14.24 3.42
CA ALA A 128 10.92 -14.26 2.96
C ALA A 128 11.92 -14.46 4.11
N GLY A 129 11.53 -14.20 5.36
CA GLY A 129 12.47 -14.11 6.47
C GLY A 129 13.49 -12.97 6.30
N ILE A 130 13.13 -11.94 5.55
CA ILE A 130 13.98 -10.78 5.24
C ILE A 130 13.36 -9.55 5.87
N GLU A 131 14.10 -8.87 6.75
CA GLU A 131 13.70 -7.56 7.23
C GLU A 131 13.98 -6.47 6.20
N LEU A 132 12.97 -5.69 5.83
CA LEU A 132 13.13 -4.53 4.97
C LEU A 132 13.47 -3.32 5.83
N SER A 133 14.72 -2.86 5.73
CA SER A 133 15.13 -1.56 6.29
C SER A 133 14.81 -0.39 5.35
N THR A 134 14.66 -0.66 4.04
CA THR A 134 14.30 0.31 3.02
C THR A 134 13.41 -0.32 1.95
N ALA A 135 12.43 0.44 1.44
CA ALA A 135 11.60 0.06 0.31
C ALA A 135 11.64 1.15 -0.75
N PHE A 136 11.76 0.77 -2.02
CA PHE A 136 11.82 1.68 -3.15
C PHE A 136 10.53 1.58 -3.97
N ALA A 137 9.89 2.72 -4.25
CA ALA A 137 8.84 2.80 -5.26
C ALA A 137 9.52 2.97 -6.63
N ALA A 138 9.47 1.96 -7.49
CA ALA A 138 10.12 2.00 -8.79
C ALA A 138 9.18 1.54 -9.91
N GLY A 139 9.08 2.35 -10.97
CA GLY A 139 8.67 1.92 -12.31
C GLY A 139 9.89 2.00 -13.22
N VAL A 140 10.26 0.90 -13.87
CA VAL A 140 11.45 0.75 -14.73
C VAL A 140 11.11 -0.26 -15.84
N ALA A 141 11.52 -0.18 -17.10
CA ALA A 141 12.03 0.88 -17.99
C ALA A 141 12.09 0.33 -19.44
N VAL A 142 12.52 1.17 -20.40
CA VAL A 142 12.68 0.85 -21.84
C VAL A 142 14.17 0.91 -22.23
N GLY A 143 14.81 -0.24 -22.48
CA GLY A 143 15.97 -0.46 -23.39
C GLY A 143 17.24 0.42 -23.42
N VAL A 144 17.55 1.27 -22.43
CA VAL A 144 18.62 2.29 -22.55
C VAL A 144 20.02 1.87 -22.03
N TRP A 145 20.13 0.92 -21.09
CA TRP A 145 21.41 0.61 -20.40
C TRP A 145 22.01 -0.74 -20.80
N LYS A 146 23.34 -0.88 -20.68
CA LYS A 146 24.11 -2.07 -21.08
C LYS A 146 24.06 -3.20 -20.05
N ASP A 147 24.04 -2.87 -18.76
CA ASP A 147 23.95 -3.82 -17.66
C ASP A 147 23.25 -3.22 -16.42
N THR A 148 23.06 -4.04 -15.38
CA THR A 148 22.40 -3.62 -14.14
C THR A 148 23.24 -2.69 -13.28
N GLU A 149 24.57 -2.73 -13.37
CA GLU A 149 25.43 -1.81 -12.61
C GLU A 149 25.32 -0.39 -13.18
N GLU A 150 25.28 -0.25 -14.51
CA GLU A 150 25.04 1.04 -15.17
C GLU A 150 23.67 1.61 -14.77
N LEU A 151 22.62 0.78 -14.75
CA LEU A 151 21.29 1.18 -14.29
C LEU A 151 21.34 1.69 -12.83
N VAL A 152 21.98 0.93 -11.93
CA VAL A 152 22.11 1.31 -10.51
C VAL A 152 22.89 2.64 -10.38
N ASN A 153 23.92 2.86 -11.18
CA ASN A 153 24.71 4.10 -11.15
C ASN A 153 23.97 5.32 -11.70
N THR A 154 22.90 5.13 -12.48
CA THR A 154 22.01 6.24 -12.88
C THR A 154 20.97 6.59 -11.83
N TRP A 155 20.78 5.73 -10.82
CA TRP A 155 19.75 5.92 -9.81
C TRP A 155 20.20 6.94 -8.75
N HIS A 156 19.37 7.96 -8.55
CA HIS A 156 19.59 9.00 -7.55
C HIS A 156 18.39 9.07 -6.61
N VAL A 157 18.67 9.10 -5.30
CA VAL A 157 17.63 9.29 -4.29
C VAL A 157 17.11 10.73 -4.37
N ALA A 158 15.85 10.91 -4.77
CA ALA A 158 15.25 12.24 -4.76
C ALA A 158 14.98 12.73 -3.32
N LYS A 159 14.44 11.85 -2.46
CA LYS A 159 14.13 12.15 -1.06
C LYS A 159 14.05 10.87 -0.23
N VAL A 160 14.43 10.97 1.05
CA VAL A 160 14.26 9.93 2.05
C VAL A 160 13.32 10.44 3.13
N TRP A 161 12.36 9.62 3.53
CA TRP A 161 11.52 9.85 4.70
C TRP A 161 11.92 8.87 5.80
N ARG A 162 11.91 9.33 7.05
CA ARG A 162 12.17 8.50 8.22
C ARG A 162 10.92 8.47 9.09
N SER A 163 10.67 7.36 9.76
CA SER A 163 9.56 7.26 10.70
C SER A 163 9.78 8.22 11.86
N GLU A 164 8.86 9.15 12.05
CA GLU A 164 8.82 10.06 13.22
C GLU A 164 7.68 9.69 14.19
N MET A 165 6.84 8.71 13.82
CA MET A 165 5.71 8.26 14.63
C MET A 165 6.18 7.39 15.80
N HIS A 166 5.69 7.68 17.00
CA HIS A 166 5.93 6.86 18.19
C HIS A 166 5.37 5.44 18.02
N GLU A 167 6.06 4.45 18.57
CA GLU A 167 5.71 3.04 18.39
C GLU A 167 4.30 2.71 18.88
N ASP A 168 3.90 3.21 20.05
CA ASP A 168 2.56 3.00 20.60
C ASP A 168 1.46 3.58 19.70
N ALA A 169 1.70 4.75 19.11
CA ALA A 169 0.74 5.39 18.21
C ALA A 169 0.59 4.55 16.93
N ARG A 170 1.71 4.09 16.36
CA ARG A 170 1.72 3.19 15.20
C ARG A 170 1.00 1.88 15.51
N ALA A 171 1.30 1.24 16.63
CA ALA A 171 0.68 -0.01 17.04
C ALA A 171 -0.85 0.13 17.21
N LYS A 172 -1.30 1.24 17.80
CA LYS A 172 -2.73 1.55 17.92
C LYS A 172 -3.39 1.70 16.56
N LEU A 173 -2.83 2.53 15.68
CA LEU A 173 -3.35 2.78 14.34
C LEU A 173 -3.44 1.46 13.52
N THR A 174 -2.38 0.65 13.55
CA THR A 174 -2.37 -0.67 12.90
C THR A 174 -3.42 -1.61 13.48
N SER A 175 -3.60 -1.64 14.82
CA SER A 175 -4.62 -2.47 15.46
C SER A 175 -6.04 -2.07 15.05
N GLU A 176 -6.32 -0.78 14.99
CA GLU A 176 -7.61 -0.23 14.58
C GLU A 176 -7.87 -0.43 13.08
N TRP A 177 -6.83 -0.32 12.25
CA TRP A 177 -6.90 -0.70 10.84
C TRP A 177 -7.35 -2.16 10.67
N LYS A 178 -6.78 -3.10 11.44
CA LYS A 178 -7.20 -4.51 11.38
C LYS A 178 -8.67 -4.70 11.77
N LYS A 179 -9.14 -3.97 12.79
CA LYS A 179 -10.56 -3.95 13.14
C LYS A 179 -11.45 -3.42 12.01
N ALA A 180 -10.98 -2.44 11.24
CA ALA A 180 -11.70 -1.95 10.05
C ALA A 180 -11.70 -3.00 8.94
N ILE A 181 -10.58 -3.70 8.72
CA ILE A 181 -10.52 -4.83 7.78
C ILE A 181 -11.55 -5.90 8.15
N ASP A 182 -11.62 -6.34 9.40
CA ASP A 182 -12.58 -7.37 9.81
C ASP A 182 -14.04 -6.98 9.52
N ARG A 183 -14.36 -5.69 9.58
CA ARG A 183 -15.71 -5.15 9.31
C ARG A 183 -16.07 -5.09 7.83
N THR A 184 -15.10 -5.15 6.91
CA THR A 184 -15.39 -5.14 5.47
C THR A 184 -15.69 -6.54 4.91
N LEU A 185 -15.32 -7.60 5.64
CA LEU A 185 -15.43 -8.98 5.18
C LEU A 185 -16.87 -9.50 5.23
N ASN A 186 -17.17 -10.49 4.37
CA ASN A 186 -18.48 -11.14 4.22
C ASN A 186 -19.60 -10.15 3.92
N TRP A 187 -19.31 -9.11 3.12
CA TRP A 187 -20.29 -8.07 2.82
C TRP A 187 -21.16 -8.40 1.62
N ALA A 188 -20.57 -8.91 0.54
CA ALA A 188 -21.29 -9.35 -0.64
C ALA A 188 -21.41 -10.88 -0.69
N ASP A 189 -22.50 -11.36 -1.29
CA ASP A 189 -22.78 -12.78 -1.53
C ASP A 189 -21.89 -13.40 -2.62
#